data_AF-A0A497TEW1-F1
#
_entry.id   AF-A0A497TEW1-F1
#
_cell.length_a   1.000
_cell.length_b   1.000
_cell.length_c   1.000
_cell.angle_alpha   90.00
_cell.angle_beta   90.00
_cell.angle_gamma   90.00
#
_symmetry.space_group_name_H-M   'P 1'
#
loop_
_entity.id
_entity.type
_entity.pdbx_description
1 polymer ?
#
loop_
_entity_poly.entity_id
_entity_poly.type
_entity_poly.pdbx_seq_one_letter_code
_entity_poly.pdbx_strand_id
1 'polypeptide(L)'
;MAKKEFYKRGWHHTKHRGKESTVACGFCGRIVPKYKTFAVKKGLKLTDPVLRKALGKRKISLLTEKLYACPSCARFHRIVRKKR
;
A
#
# COMPACT_ATOMS: atom_id res chain seq x y z
N MET A 1 11.75 8.99 -4.04
CA MET A 1 10.45 9.67 -3.93
C MET A 1 9.35 8.64 -4.17
N ALA A 2 8.35 8.51 -3.30
CA ALA A 2 7.24 7.57 -3.52
C ALA A 2 6.42 8.02 -4.74
N LYS A 3 6.18 7.10 -5.69
CA LYS A 3 5.36 7.36 -6.88
C LYS A 3 4.00 7.91 -6.43
N LYS A 4 3.67 9.14 -6.83
CA LYS A 4 2.37 9.74 -6.54
C LYS A 4 1.30 8.97 -7.33
N GLU A 5 0.61 8.05 -6.66
CA GLU A 5 -0.55 7.37 -7.24
C GLU A 5 -1.76 8.31 -7.15
N PHE A 6 -2.31 8.67 -8.31
CA PHE A 6 -3.54 9.43 -8.42
C PHE A 6 -4.73 8.47 -8.50
N TYR A 7 -5.87 8.89 -7.95
CA TYR A 7 -7.13 8.17 -8.15
C TYR A 7 -7.45 8.06 -9.66
N LYS A 8 -7.54 6.85 -10.20
CA LYS A 8 -8.11 6.62 -11.52
C LYS A 8 -9.64 6.63 -11.36
N ARG A 9 -10.33 7.65 -11.91
CA ARG A 9 -11.79 7.56 -12.14
C ARG A 9 -11.99 6.59 -13.30
N GLY A 10 -12.84 5.57 -13.13
CA GLY A 10 -12.98 4.48 -14.09
C GLY A 10 -12.18 3.24 -13.70
N TRP A 11 -12.64 2.54 -12.66
CA TRP A 11 -12.09 1.23 -12.31
C TRP A 11 -12.60 0.21 -13.33
N HIS A 12 -11.86 0.04 -14.43
CA HIS A 12 -12.18 -0.97 -15.41
C HIS A 12 -11.61 -2.31 -14.94
N HIS A 13 -12.50 -3.29 -14.82
CA HIS A 13 -12.10 -4.68 -14.69
C HIS A 13 -11.23 -5.06 -15.89
N THR A 14 -10.26 -5.96 -15.68
CA THR A 14 -9.50 -6.48 -16.81
C THR A 14 -10.43 -7.24 -17.76
N LYS A 15 -10.43 -6.90 -19.06
CA LYS A 15 -11.39 -7.44 -20.05
C LYS A 15 -11.34 -8.98 -20.21
N HIS A 16 -10.29 -9.64 -19.72
CA HIS A 16 -10.01 -11.05 -19.96
C HIS A 16 -10.47 -12.02 -18.85
N ARG A 17 -10.80 -11.55 -17.64
CA ARG A 17 -11.23 -12.43 -16.56
C ARG A 17 -12.72 -12.18 -16.26
N GLY A 18 -13.49 -13.25 -16.07
CA GLY A 18 -14.90 -13.15 -15.65
C GLY A 18 -15.06 -12.84 -14.15
N LYS A 19 -14.12 -13.32 -13.32
CA LYS A 19 -14.06 -13.04 -11.87
C LYS A 19 -12.63 -12.76 -11.45
N GLU A 20 -12.42 -11.63 -10.78
CA GLU A 20 -11.10 -11.23 -10.30
C GLU A 20 -10.92 -11.53 -8.81
N SER A 21 -9.66 -11.75 -8.42
CA SER A 21 -9.27 -12.00 -7.03
C SER A 21 -9.69 -10.84 -6.12
N THR A 22 -10.27 -11.16 -4.97
CA THR A 22 -10.58 -10.22 -3.90
C THR A 22 -9.48 -10.23 -2.85
N VAL A 23 -9.30 -9.10 -2.18
CA VAL A 23 -8.29 -8.91 -1.13
C VAL A 23 -8.91 -8.18 0.04
N ALA A 24 -8.55 -8.56 1.27
CA ALA A 24 -8.93 -7.84 2.47
C ALA A 24 -8.14 -6.53 2.59
N CYS A 25 -8.83 -5.43 2.88
CA CYS A 25 -8.19 -4.16 3.17
C CYS A 25 -7.41 -4.24 4.48
N GLY A 26 -6.12 -3.89 4.46
CA GLY A 26 -5.26 -3.91 5.65
C GLY A 26 -5.56 -2.84 6.71
N PHE A 27 -6.58 -2.00 6.50
CA PHE A 27 -7.00 -0.97 7.45
C PHE A 27 -8.39 -1.25 8.03
N CYS A 28 -9.37 -1.52 7.17
CA CYS A 28 -10.78 -1.69 7.56
C CYS A 28 -11.30 -3.13 7.45
N GLY A 29 -10.48 -4.09 6.99
CA GLY A 29 -10.86 -5.50 6.84
C GLY A 29 -11.83 -5.81 5.68
N ARG A 30 -12.41 -4.79 5.02
CA ARG A 30 -13.36 -5.01 3.92
C ARG A 30 -12.75 -5.80 2.77
N ILE A 31 -13.52 -6.74 2.23
CA ILE A 31 -13.14 -7.54 1.05
C ILE A 31 -13.42 -6.69 -0.20
N VAL A 32 -12.37 -6.35 -0.94
CA VAL A 32 -12.46 -5.50 -2.14
C VAL A 32 -11.76 -6.20 -3.31
N PRO A 33 -12.28 -6.09 -4.54
CA PRO A 33 -11.57 -6.60 -5.72
C PRO A 33 -10.19 -5.96 -5.87
N LYS A 34 -9.18 -6.78 -6.18
CA LYS A 34 -7.76 -6.35 -6.20
C LYS A 34 -7.51 -5.13 -7.10
N TYR A 35 -8.15 -5.06 -8.28
CA TYR A 35 -8.00 -3.94 -9.21
C TYR A 35 -8.43 -2.58 -8.64
N LYS A 36 -9.35 -2.56 -7.66
CA LYS A 36 -9.84 -1.34 -6.99
C LYS A 36 -8.96 -0.90 -5.81
N THR A 37 -7.99 -1.72 -5.42
CA THR A 37 -7.17 -1.47 -4.22
C THR A 37 -5.83 -0.82 -4.57
N PHE A 38 -5.29 -0.04 -3.63
CA PHE A 38 -3.96 0.55 -3.75
C PHE A 38 -2.95 -0.27 -2.94
N ALA A 39 -1.84 -0.66 -3.56
CA ALA A 39 -0.81 -1.43 -2.89
C ALA A 39 0.13 -0.50 -2.12
N VAL A 40 0.19 -0.68 -0.80
CA VAL A 40 1.01 0.12 0.11
C VAL A 40 2.05 -0.80 0.73
N LYS A 41 3.33 -0.43 0.61
CA LYS A 41 4.39 -1.11 1.34
C LYS A 41 4.55 -0.43 2.69
N LYS A 42 4.22 -1.12 3.78
CA LYS A 42 4.63 -0.68 5.13
C LYS A 42 5.85 -1.50 5.53
N GLY A 43 6.91 -0.83 5.93
CA GLY A 43 8.08 -1.50 6.47
C GLY A 43 8.51 -0.81 7.75
N LEU A 44 9.10 -1.58 8.65
CA LEU A 44 9.78 -1.03 9.81
C LEU A 44 11.01 -0.28 9.30
N LYS A 45 11.02 1.04 9.46
CA LYS A 45 12.22 1.84 9.21
C LYS A 45 12.90 2.07 10.55
N LEU A 46 14.09 1.51 10.74
CA LEU A 46 14.97 1.94 11.84
C LEU A 46 15.54 3.32 11.48
N THR A 47 14.74 4.36 11.73
CA THR A 47 15.14 5.76 11.58
C THR A 47 15.94 6.26 12.78
N ASP A 48 15.89 5.55 13.92
CA ASP A 48 16.59 5.97 15.13
C ASP A 48 18.11 5.89 14.99
N PRO A 49 18.83 7.02 15.16
CA PRO A 49 20.27 7.07 14.98
C PRO A 49 21.03 6.25 16.03
N VAL A 50 20.47 6.08 17.23
CA VAL A 50 21.06 5.30 18.32
C VAL A 50 21.06 3.81 18.00
N LEU A 51 19.90 3.26 17.62
CA LEU A 51 19.76 1.86 17.23
C LEU A 51 20.59 1.54 15.98
N ARG A 52 20.66 2.48 15.04
CA ARG A 52 21.44 2.33 13.82
C ARG A 52 22.96 2.30 14.06
N LYS A 53 23.46 2.96 15.12
CA LYS A 53 24.87 2.86 15.55
C LYS A 53 25.14 1.54 16.27
N ALA A 54 24.24 1.10 17.16
CA ALA A 54 24.40 -0.13 17.93
C ALA A 54 24.36 -1.41 17.08
N LEU A 55 23.51 -1.44 16.05
CA LEU A 55 23.33 -2.61 15.19
C LEU A 55 24.39 -2.76 14.07
N GLY A 56 25.27 -1.76 13.90
CA GLY A 56 26.36 -1.78 12.92
C GLY A 56 25.92 -1.81 11.45
N LYS A 57 26.88 -1.91 10.52
CA LYS A 57 26.64 -2.00 9.06
C LYS A 57 26.08 -3.36 8.60
N ARG A 58 25.65 -4.24 9.52
CA ARG A 58 25.06 -5.53 9.13
C ARG A 58 23.74 -5.24 8.43
N LYS A 59 23.56 -5.80 7.23
CA LYS A 59 22.33 -5.64 6.43
C LYS A 59 21.19 -6.36 7.15
N ILE A 60 20.53 -5.66 8.07
CA ILE A 60 19.33 -6.16 8.72
C ILE A 60 18.22 -6.18 7.66
N SER A 61 17.69 -7.36 7.38
CA SER A 61 16.50 -7.54 6.56
C SER A 61 15.31 -6.96 7.33
N LEU A 62 14.97 -5.71 7.05
CA LEU A 62 13.81 -5.05 7.65
C LEU A 62 12.52 -5.68 7.13
N LEU A 63 11.62 -6.03 8.04
CA LEU A 63 10.28 -6.53 7.71
C LEU A 63 9.57 -5.48 6.86
N THR A 64 9.25 -5.87 5.62
CA THR A 64 8.47 -5.06 4.68
C THR A 64 7.24 -5.85 4.30
N GLU A 65 6.08 -5.37 4.73
CA GLU A 65 4.79 -5.97 4.44
C GLU A 65 4.08 -5.22 3.32
N LYS A 66 3.45 -5.99 2.43
CA LYS A 66 2.61 -5.45 1.37
C LYS A 66 1.16 -5.47 1.82
N LEU A 67 0.59 -4.30 2.05
CA LEU A 67 -0.80 -4.11 2.41
C LEU A 67 -1.60 -3.57 1.23
N TYR A 68 -2.89 -3.88 1.18
CA TYR A 68 -3.81 -3.32 0.21
C TYR A 68 -4.80 -2.38 0.90
N ALA A 69 -4.95 -1.18 0.35
CA ALA A 69 -5.84 -0.16 0.88
C ALA A 69 -7.11 -0.05 0.02
N CYS A 70 -8.27 -0.01 0.70
CA CYS A 70 -9.55 0.29 0.06
C CYS A 70 -9.59 1.74 -0.45
N PRO A 71 -10.42 2.10 -1.46
CA PRO A 71 -10.51 3.47 -1.96
C PRO A 71 -10.83 4.52 -0.88
N SER A 72 -11.73 4.20 0.06
CA SER A 72 -12.07 5.10 1.17
C SER A 72 -10.91 5.28 2.14
N CYS A 73 -10.23 4.18 2.48
CA CYS A 73 -9.10 4.13 3.38
C CYS A 73 -7.90 4.89 2.80
N ALA A 74 -7.65 4.71 1.51
CA ALA A 74 -6.58 5.40 0.79
C ALA A 74 -6.80 6.93 0.73
N ARG A 75 -8.06 7.38 0.70
CA ARG A 75 -8.42 8.81 0.82
C ARG A 75 -8.20 9.33 2.24
N PHE A 76 -8.71 8.61 3.24
CA PHE A 76 -8.62 9.01 4.64
C PHE A 76 -7.16 9.12 5.13
N HIS A 77 -6.35 8.11 4.83
CA HIS A 77 -4.92 8.09 5.18
C HIS A 77 -4.03 8.90 4.23
N ARG A 78 -4.60 9.69 3.31
CA ARG A 78 -3.88 10.56 2.34
C ARG A 78 -2.82 9.82 1.50
N ILE A 79 -3.03 8.53 1.28
CA ILE A 79 -2.16 7.67 0.45
C ILE A 79 -2.30 8.07 -1.02
N VAL A 80 -3.51 8.43 -1.42
CA VAL A 80 -3.85 8.85 -2.78
C VAL A 80 -4.34 10.29 -2.74
N ARG A 81 -3.88 11.12 -3.69
CA ARG A 81 -4.34 12.50 -3.84
C ARG A 81 -5.32 12.62 -5.01
N LYS A 82 -6.31 13.50 -4.87
CA LYS A 82 -7.16 13.93 -5.99
C LYS A 82 -6.25 14.70 -6.96
N LYS A 83 -6.01 14.17 -8.17
CA LYS A 83 -5.53 14.93 -9.32
C LYS A 83 -6.45 16.16 -9.49
N ARG A 84 -5.86 17.35 -9.33
CA ARG A 84 -6.49 18.63 -9.65
C ARG A 84 -6.67 18.70 -11.16
#